data_AF-A0A816CA18-F1
#
_entry.id   AF-A0A816CA18-F1
#
_cell.length_a   1.000
_cell.length_b   1.000
_cell.length_c   1.000
_cell.angle_alpha   90.00
_cell.angle_beta   90.00
_cell.angle_gamma   90.00
#
_symmetry.space_group_name_H-M   'P 1'
#
loop_
_entity.id
_entity.type
_entity.pdbx_description
1 polymer ?
#
loop_
_entity_poly.entity_id
_entity_poly.type
_entity_poly.pdbx_seq_one_letter_code
_entity_poly.pdbx_strand_id
1 'polypeptide(L)'
;INTTIDITANHFGYFEFRLCPLDMGHSRRPRRLTQQCLDQYLLKIGPSDSKSNGDDTRYYLPHGNKSYFYVPVELPVEINSCEHCVLQWKYHAGNTWGKDQQGRKCLGCADQQEEFYNCADIAIVERSPNELITPIYNDNSTTTRNRVIILSKILLYSSII
;
A
#
# COMPACT_ATOMS: atom_id res chain seq x y z
N ILE A 1 0.97 7.86 -4.80
CA ILE A 1 0.29 8.35 -3.59
C ILE A 1 1.20 8.16 -2.39
N ASN A 2 1.05 8.95 -1.33
CA ASN A 2 1.80 8.74 -0.09
C ASN A 2 0.85 8.15 0.95
N THR A 3 1.25 7.02 1.53
CA THR A 3 0.53 6.35 2.62
C THR A 3 1.25 6.60 3.93
N THR A 4 0.49 6.69 5.02
CA THR A 4 1.03 6.84 6.37
C THR A 4 0.59 5.65 7.19
N ILE A 5 1.55 4.95 7.78
CA ILE A 5 1.34 3.77 8.60
C ILE A 5 1.82 4.07 10.01
N ASP A 6 0.97 3.78 10.98
CA ASP A 6 1.27 3.86 12.40
C ASP A 6 1.19 2.45 12.99
N ILE A 7 2.31 1.92 13.46
CA ILE A 7 2.38 0.63 14.14
C ILE A 7 2.81 0.83 15.58
N THR A 8 2.18 0.10 16.51
CA THR A 8 2.56 0.17 17.92
C THR A 8 3.88 -0.54 18.21
N ALA A 9 4.23 -1.54 17.38
CA ALA A 9 5.47 -2.29 17.49
C ALA A 9 6.03 -2.66 16.11
N ASN A 10 7.34 -2.50 15.94
CA ASN A 10 8.06 -2.91 14.73
C ASN A 10 8.56 -4.35 14.89
N HIS A 11 7.87 -5.30 14.27
CA HIS A 11 8.21 -6.72 14.26
C HIS A 11 9.11 -7.11 13.06
N PHE A 12 9.83 -6.16 12.46
CA PHE A 12 10.61 -6.33 11.22
C PHE A 12 9.76 -6.80 10.04
N GLY A 13 10.36 -7.34 8.98
CA GLY A 13 9.62 -7.81 7.81
C GLY A 13 9.31 -6.69 6.83
N TYR A 14 8.10 -6.69 6.25
CA TYR A 14 7.77 -5.77 5.16
C TYR A 14 6.28 -5.45 5.04
N PHE A 15 5.99 -4.30 4.43
CA PHE A 15 4.64 -3.92 4.00
C PHE A 15 4.42 -4.21 2.52
N GLU A 16 3.18 -4.60 2.20
CA GLU A 16 2.65 -4.70 0.83
C GLU A 16 1.33 -3.93 0.74
N PHE A 17 1.03 -3.44 -0.47
CA PHE A 17 -0.21 -2.73 -0.75
C PHE A 17 -0.94 -3.37 -1.91
N ARG A 18 -2.25 -3.56 -1.79
CA ARG A 18 -3.11 -4.13 -2.83
C ARG A 18 -4.32 -3.24 -3.07
N LEU A 19 -4.81 -3.20 -4.29
CA LEU A 19 -5.99 -2.42 -4.66
C LEU A 19 -7.06 -3.32 -5.24
N CYS A 20 -8.31 -3.10 -4.86
CA CYS A 20 -9.44 -3.73 -5.51
C CYS A 20 -10.48 -2.67 -5.92
N PRO A 21 -10.65 -2.41 -7.22
CA PRO A 21 -11.78 -1.62 -7.70
C PRO A 21 -13.05 -2.47 -7.66
N LEU A 22 -14.05 -2.04 -6.90
CA LEU A 22 -15.31 -2.78 -6.72
C LEU A 22 -16.35 -2.42 -7.79
N ASP A 23 -16.21 -1.27 -8.42
CA ASP A 23 -17.12 -0.71 -9.42
C ASP A 23 -16.63 -0.88 -10.87
N MET A 24 -15.46 -1.49 -11.07
CA MET A 24 -14.97 -1.80 -12.41
C MET A 24 -15.80 -2.90 -13.09
N GLY A 25 -16.28 -2.58 -14.29
CA GLY A 25 -17.21 -3.40 -15.08
C GLY A 25 -18.63 -2.89 -14.88
N HIS A 26 -19.38 -2.72 -15.98
CA HIS A 26 -20.70 -2.07 -16.07
C HIS A 26 -21.85 -2.78 -15.32
N SER A 27 -21.54 -3.54 -14.27
CA SER A 27 -22.51 -4.23 -13.44
C SER A 27 -23.20 -3.25 -12.50
N ARG A 28 -24.54 -3.34 -12.42
CA ARG A 28 -25.37 -2.53 -11.50
C ARG A 28 -25.12 -2.81 -10.01
N ARG A 29 -24.24 -3.75 -9.67
CA ARG A 29 -23.88 -4.10 -8.28
C ARG A 29 -22.36 -4.10 -8.15
N PRO A 30 -21.81 -3.44 -7.11
CA PRO A 30 -20.39 -3.54 -6.81
C PRO A 30 -19.99 -5.01 -6.63
N ARG A 31 -18.81 -5.37 -7.13
CA ARG A 31 -18.19 -6.66 -6.87
C ARG A 31 -17.97 -6.82 -5.36
N ARG A 32 -18.05 -8.04 -4.85
CA ARG A 32 -17.65 -8.35 -3.46
C ARG A 32 -16.13 -8.23 -3.31
N LEU A 33 -15.68 -7.60 -2.24
CA LEU A 33 -14.26 -7.61 -1.87
C LEU A 33 -13.81 -9.06 -1.62
N THR A 34 -12.77 -9.48 -2.32
CA THR A 34 -12.16 -10.82 -2.19
C THR A 34 -10.65 -10.68 -2.25
N GLN A 35 -9.91 -11.60 -1.62
CA GLN A 35 -8.45 -11.59 -1.73
C GLN A 35 -8.01 -11.76 -3.19
N GLN A 36 -8.73 -12.58 -3.97
CA GLN A 36 -8.50 -12.70 -5.40
C GLN A 36 -8.56 -11.35 -6.15
N CYS A 37 -9.46 -10.44 -5.77
CA CYS A 37 -9.49 -9.13 -6.42
C CYS A 37 -8.39 -8.17 -5.97
N LEU A 38 -7.95 -8.29 -4.71
CA LEU A 38 -6.83 -7.52 -4.20
C LEU A 38 -5.51 -7.99 -4.83
N ASP A 39 -5.35 -9.30 -4.98
CA ASP A 39 -4.16 -9.91 -5.59
C ASP A 39 -4.03 -9.61 -7.09
N GLN A 40 -5.10 -9.13 -7.75
CA GLN A 40 -5.02 -8.63 -9.13
C GLN A 40 -4.16 -7.37 -9.25
N TYR A 41 -4.09 -6.55 -8.20
CA TYR A 41 -3.35 -5.29 -8.22
C TYR A 41 -2.47 -5.15 -6.98
N LEU A 42 -1.39 -5.95 -6.93
CA LEU A 42 -0.27 -5.68 -6.04
C LEU A 42 0.44 -4.40 -6.50
N LEU A 43 0.50 -3.41 -5.62
CA LEU A 43 0.99 -2.08 -5.95
C LEU A 43 2.49 -1.99 -5.77
N LYS A 44 3.12 -1.20 -6.64
CA LYS A 44 4.54 -0.89 -6.52
C LYS A 44 4.76 0.16 -5.45
N ILE A 45 5.82 -0.01 -4.68
CA ILE A 45 6.38 1.02 -3.81
C ILE A 45 7.04 2.05 -4.72
N GLY A 46 6.78 3.33 -4.48
CA GLY A 46 7.45 4.44 -5.17
C GLY A 46 8.90 4.62 -4.72
N PRO A 47 9.57 5.71 -5.11
CA PRO A 47 10.96 5.97 -4.71
C PRO A 47 11.16 5.93 -3.19
N SER A 48 12.00 5.01 -2.70
CA SER A 48 12.32 4.84 -1.28
C SER A 48 13.65 4.10 -1.12
N ASP A 49 14.38 4.40 -0.04
CA ASP A 49 15.59 3.72 0.42
C ASP A 49 15.33 2.32 1.02
N SER A 50 14.07 2.00 1.30
CA SER A 50 13.64 0.79 2.01
C SER A 50 13.27 -0.36 1.06
N LYS A 51 13.49 -0.18 -0.25
CA LYS A 51 13.37 -1.27 -1.23
C LYS A 51 14.58 -2.19 -1.13
N SER A 52 14.34 -3.49 -1.17
CA SER A 52 15.41 -4.49 -1.23
C SER A 52 15.62 -4.96 -2.66
N ASN A 53 16.87 -4.97 -3.14
CA ASN A 53 17.38 -5.65 -4.34
C ASN A 53 16.34 -6.07 -5.39
N GLY A 54 15.74 -5.09 -6.08
CA GLY A 54 14.85 -5.32 -7.22
C GLY A 54 13.40 -5.68 -6.88
N ASP A 55 13.04 -5.86 -5.61
CA ASP A 55 11.64 -5.95 -5.18
C ASP A 55 11.04 -4.54 -5.13
N ASP A 56 10.18 -4.24 -6.11
CA ASP A 56 9.48 -2.97 -6.20
C ASP A 56 8.09 -3.01 -5.55
N THR A 57 7.69 -4.11 -4.92
CA THR A 57 6.35 -4.30 -4.31
C THR A 57 6.37 -4.32 -2.78
N ARG A 58 7.55 -4.45 -2.17
CA ARG A 58 7.72 -4.52 -0.72
C ARG A 58 8.50 -3.35 -0.16
N TYR A 59 7.97 -2.80 0.93
CA TYR A 59 8.66 -1.82 1.76
C TYR A 59 9.21 -2.52 3.00
N TYR A 60 10.53 -2.69 3.09
CA TYR A 60 11.16 -3.40 4.21
C TYR A 60 11.36 -2.48 5.40
N LEU A 61 10.97 -2.94 6.58
CA LEU A 61 11.06 -2.11 7.78
C LEU A 61 12.50 -2.06 8.25
N PRO A 62 13.06 -0.86 8.50
CA PRO A 62 14.38 -0.72 9.08
C PRO A 62 14.39 -1.28 10.51
N HIS A 63 15.57 -1.66 10.97
CA HIS A 63 15.77 -1.95 12.38
C HIS A 63 15.55 -0.69 13.23
N GLY A 64 14.89 -0.84 14.38
CA GLY A 64 14.71 0.21 15.38
C GLY A 64 13.25 0.46 15.76
N ASN A 65 13.05 1.46 16.63
CA ASN A 65 11.79 1.70 17.32
C ASN A 65 10.87 2.72 16.61
N LYS A 66 10.92 2.78 15.27
CA LYS A 66 10.01 3.67 14.51
C LYS A 66 8.60 3.08 14.53
N SER A 67 7.61 3.91 14.87
CA SER A 67 6.18 3.60 14.79
C SER A 67 5.53 4.16 13.53
N TYR A 68 6.04 5.28 13.00
CA TYR A 68 5.50 5.96 11.82
C TYR A 68 6.32 5.70 10.56
N PHE A 69 5.62 5.32 9.49
CA PHE A 69 6.20 5.07 8.16
C PHE A 69 5.43 5.83 7.08
N TYR A 70 6.17 6.47 6.19
CA TYR A 70 5.63 7.15 5.02
C TYR A 70 6.03 6.35 3.79
N VAL A 71 5.07 5.63 3.21
CA VAL A 71 5.34 4.71 2.11
C VAL A 71 4.70 5.26 0.84
N PRO A 72 5.51 5.69 -0.14
CA PRO A 72 4.99 6.06 -1.44
C PRO A 72 4.54 4.77 -2.15
N VAL A 73 3.34 4.78 -2.72
CA VAL A 73 2.75 3.66 -3.44
C VAL A 73 2.25 4.16 -4.79
N GLU A 74 2.48 3.39 -5.85
CA GLU A 74 2.09 3.71 -7.22
C GLU A 74 0.72 3.09 -7.51
N LEU A 75 -0.20 3.90 -8.03
CA LEU A 75 -1.49 3.40 -8.50
C LEU A 75 -1.32 2.73 -9.88
N PRO A 76 -2.08 1.66 -10.19
CA PRO A 76 -1.98 1.02 -11.49
C PRO A 76 -2.41 1.98 -12.61
N VAL A 77 -1.68 1.98 -13.72
CA VAL A 77 -1.90 2.91 -14.84
C VAL A 77 -3.22 2.66 -15.56
N GLU A 78 -3.70 1.42 -15.52
CA GLU A 78 -4.95 0.94 -16.07
C GLU A 78 -6.19 1.39 -15.28
N ILE A 79 -6.03 1.74 -14.00
CA ILE A 79 -7.12 2.24 -13.15
C ILE A 79 -7.14 3.78 -13.21
N ASN A 80 -7.86 4.33 -14.19
CA ASN A 80 -7.97 5.78 -14.37
C ASN A 80 -8.93 6.44 -13.37
N SER A 81 -10.01 5.74 -13.01
CA SER A 81 -11.00 6.20 -12.04
C SER A 81 -11.61 5.01 -11.30
N CYS A 82 -12.08 5.28 -10.08
CA CYS A 82 -12.75 4.34 -9.20
C CYS A 82 -13.51 5.12 -8.14
N GLU A 83 -14.83 5.00 -8.10
CA GLU A 83 -15.68 5.58 -7.06
C GLU A 83 -15.65 4.74 -5.78
N HIS A 84 -15.57 3.40 -5.94
CA HIS A 84 -15.54 2.45 -4.84
C HIS A 84 -14.36 1.49 -4.96
N CYS A 85 -13.23 1.88 -4.37
CA CYS A 85 -12.01 1.09 -4.31
C CYS A 85 -11.65 0.73 -2.87
N VAL A 86 -11.03 -0.43 -2.68
CA VAL A 86 -10.44 -0.82 -1.40
C VAL A 86 -8.93 -0.91 -1.56
N LEU A 87 -8.20 -0.13 -0.76
CA LEU A 87 -6.76 -0.25 -0.59
C LEU A 87 -6.47 -1.12 0.63
N GLN A 88 -5.84 -2.27 0.43
CA GLN A 88 -5.36 -3.13 1.51
C GLN A 88 -3.89 -2.82 1.81
N TRP A 89 -3.58 -2.53 3.06
CA TRP A 89 -2.25 -2.65 3.63
C TRP A 89 -2.11 -4.03 4.26
N LYS A 90 -1.04 -4.73 3.90
CA LYS A 90 -0.62 -5.99 4.54
C LYS A 90 0.74 -5.78 5.17
N TYR A 91 0.88 -6.19 6.43
CA TYR A 91 2.16 -6.28 7.11
C TYR A 91 2.50 -7.74 7.37
N HIS A 92 3.59 -8.21 6.77
CA HIS A 92 4.18 -9.51 7.08
C HIS A 92 5.35 -9.29 8.05
N ALA A 93 5.18 -9.71 9.31
CA ALA A 93 6.20 -9.58 10.33
C ALA A 93 7.44 -10.45 10.01
N GLY A 94 8.55 -10.18 10.67
CA GLY A 94 9.82 -10.89 10.44
C GLY A 94 10.56 -11.23 11.72
N ASN A 95 9.87 -11.29 12.86
CA ASN A 95 10.47 -11.54 14.17
C ASN A 95 10.31 -12.99 14.67
N THR A 96 9.65 -13.88 13.91
CA THR A 96 9.53 -15.30 14.30
C THR A 96 10.70 -16.11 13.76
N TRP A 97 11.37 -16.85 14.64
CA TRP A 97 12.50 -17.72 14.29
C TRP A 97 12.05 -18.95 13.53
N GLY A 98 12.78 -19.31 12.48
CA GLY A 98 12.56 -20.54 11.73
C GLY A 98 13.83 -21.04 11.06
N LYS A 99 13.68 -21.73 9.92
CA LYS A 99 14.79 -22.29 9.15
C LYS A 99 14.72 -21.79 7.72
N ASP A 100 15.85 -21.35 7.17
CA ASP A 100 15.92 -21.06 5.73
C ASP A 100 15.85 -22.34 4.87
N GLN A 101 15.92 -22.15 3.56
CA GLN A 101 15.92 -23.25 2.59
C GLN A 101 17.08 -24.24 2.76
N GLN A 102 18.16 -23.84 3.45
CA GLN A 102 19.31 -24.69 3.77
C GLN A 102 19.21 -25.31 5.18
N GLY A 103 18.09 -25.13 5.87
CA GLY A 103 17.84 -25.66 7.21
C GLY A 103 18.54 -24.88 8.34
N ARG A 104 19.17 -23.74 8.04
CA ARG A 104 19.87 -22.92 9.03
C ARG A 104 18.86 -22.06 9.78
N LYS A 105 19.05 -21.93 11.10
CA LYS A 105 18.17 -21.10 11.92
C LYS A 105 18.37 -19.62 11.60
N CYS A 106 17.28 -18.91 11.33
CA CYS A 106 17.29 -17.46 11.13
C CYS A 106 15.98 -16.81 11.58
N LEU A 107 16.09 -15.52 11.92
CA LEU A 107 14.97 -14.66 12.27
C LEU A 107 14.18 -14.32 11.00
N GLY A 108 12.84 -14.40 11.04
CA GLY A 108 11.97 -14.15 9.89
C GLY A 108 11.87 -15.32 8.91
N CYS A 109 12.50 -16.46 9.22
CA CYS A 109 12.52 -17.66 8.37
C CYS A 109 11.53 -18.74 8.82
N ALA A 110 10.58 -18.42 9.70
CA ALA A 110 9.54 -19.38 10.07
C ALA A 110 8.55 -19.57 8.91
N ASP A 111 8.05 -20.80 8.76
CA ASP A 111 7.03 -21.15 7.75
C ASP A 111 5.78 -20.25 7.85
N GLN A 112 5.50 -19.74 9.05
CA GLN A 112 4.44 -18.79 9.33
C GLN A 112 5.01 -17.61 10.12
N GLN A 113 4.79 -16.41 9.59
CA GLN A 113 4.98 -15.16 10.33
C GLN A 113 3.61 -14.59 10.71
N GLU A 114 3.60 -13.76 11.74
CA GLU A 114 2.42 -12.95 12.05
C GLU A 114 2.10 -12.01 10.87
N GLU A 115 0.81 -11.88 10.56
CA GLU A 115 0.34 -11.02 9.48
C GLU A 115 -0.75 -10.09 9.97
N PHE A 116 -0.62 -8.81 9.63
CA PHE A 116 -1.63 -7.79 9.91
C PHE A 116 -2.20 -7.26 8.62
N TYR A 117 -3.50 -6.95 8.65
CA TYR A 117 -4.24 -6.49 7.49
C TYR A 117 -5.09 -5.30 7.89
N ASN A 118 -5.07 -4.25 7.06
CA ASN A 118 -6.05 -3.18 7.13
C ASN A 118 -6.56 -2.83 5.73
N CYS A 119 -7.82 -2.40 5.64
CA CYS A 119 -8.45 -1.99 4.41
C CYS A 119 -8.98 -0.55 4.57
N ALA A 120 -8.79 0.27 3.55
CA ALA A 120 -9.32 1.61 3.46
C ALA A 120 -10.20 1.74 2.21
N ASP A 121 -11.40 2.29 2.37
CA ASP A 121 -12.27 2.67 1.26
C ASP A 121 -11.77 4.00 0.67
N ILE A 122 -11.53 4.00 -0.64
CA ILE A 122 -10.94 5.13 -1.36
C ILE A 122 -11.69 5.37 -2.67
N ALA A 123 -11.61 6.61 -3.17
CA ALA A 123 -11.95 6.93 -4.56
C ALA A 123 -10.71 7.44 -5.30
N ILE A 124 -10.55 7.01 -6.56
CA ILE A 124 -9.55 7.49 -7.51
C ILE A 124 -10.29 8.34 -8.53
N VAL A 125 -9.99 9.63 -8.55
CA VAL A 125 -10.61 10.57 -9.49
C VAL A 125 -9.54 11.26 -10.33
N GLU A 126 -9.90 11.60 -11.57
CA GLU A 126 -9.08 12.49 -12.38
C GLU A 126 -9.07 13.88 -11.74
N ARG A 127 -7.89 14.49 -11.63
CA ARG A 127 -7.81 15.87 -11.15
C ARG A 127 -8.42 16.79 -12.21
N SER A 128 -9.57 17.38 -11.91
CA SER A 128 -10.15 18.40 -12.78
C SER A 128 -9.22 19.63 -12.78
N PRO A 129 -8.94 20.26 -13.94
CA PRO A 129 -8.14 21.49 -14.00
C PRO A 129 -8.76 22.68 -13.24
N ASN A 130 -10.05 22.62 -12.89
CA ASN A 130 -10.81 23.76 -12.40
C ASN A 130 -10.85 23.94 -10.87
N GLU A 131 -10.21 23.07 -10.09
CA GLU A 131 -10.08 23.24 -8.62
C GLU A 131 -8.80 23.99 -8.19
N LEU A 132 -8.11 24.67 -9.12
CA LEU A 132 -6.95 25.50 -8.83
C LEU A 132 -7.29 27.00 -8.87
N ILE A 133 -7.76 27.54 -7.76
CA ILE A 133 -7.61 28.96 -7.40
C ILE A 133 -7.08 28.93 -5.95
N THR A 134 -5.77 28.82 -5.68
CA THR A 134 -4.69 29.83 -5.77
C THR A 134 -3.31 29.18 -5.40
N PRO A 135 -2.12 29.84 -5.50
CA PRO A 135 -1.45 30.15 -6.75
C PRO A 135 0.05 29.70 -6.80
N ILE A 136 0.49 29.37 -8.02
CA ILE A 136 1.88 29.34 -8.58
C ILE A 136 2.91 28.35 -8.00
N TYR A 137 3.05 27.19 -8.64
CA TYR A 137 4.37 26.64 -8.99
C TYR A 137 4.30 26.11 -10.43
N ASN A 138 4.98 26.80 -11.35
CA ASN A 138 5.13 26.38 -12.73
C ASN A 138 6.14 25.23 -12.76
N ASP A 139 5.66 24.00 -12.95
CA ASP A 139 6.53 22.89 -13.33
C ASP A 139 6.17 22.42 -14.75
N ASN A 140 7.05 22.74 -15.70
CA ASN A 140 7.00 22.28 -17.09
C ASN A 140 7.58 20.87 -17.19
N SER A 141 6.93 19.90 -16.55
CA SER A 141 7.30 18.48 -16.64
C SER A 141 6.23 17.67 -17.35
N THR A 142 6.63 17.06 -18.46
CA THR A 142 5.92 16.14 -19.34
C THR A 142 5.16 15.04 -18.60
N THR A 143 3.88 14.87 -18.95
CA THR A 143 3.00 13.69 -18.78
C THR A 143 3.04 12.96 -17.44
N THR A 144 2.81 13.68 -16.33
CA THR A 144 2.36 13.03 -15.08
C THR A 144 0.83 13.11 -15.04
N ARG A 145 0.12 11.97 -15.15
CA ARG A 145 -1.35 11.95 -15.00
C ARG A 145 -1.70 12.37 -13.58
N ASN A 146 -2.22 13.58 -13.43
CA ASN A 146 -2.66 14.13 -12.15
C ASN A 146 -3.90 13.37 -11.65
N ARG A 147 -3.71 12.28 -10.89
CA ARG A 147 -4.78 11.56 -10.20
C ARG A 147 -4.77 11.91 -8.72
N VAL A 148 -5.94 12.14 -8.14
CA VAL A 148 -6.09 12.43 -6.70
C VAL A 148 -6.86 11.29 -6.06
N ILE A 149 -6.41 10.89 -4.87
CA ILE A 149 -7.19 10.00 -4.01
C ILE A 149 -7.93 10.84 -2.99
N ILE A 150 -9.24 10.67 -2.93
CA ILE A 150 -10.05 11.18 -1.83
C ILE A 150 -10.15 10.05 -0.81
N LEU A 151 -9.54 10.27 0.36
CA LEU A 151 -9.54 9.33 1.47
C LEU A 151 -10.62 9.73 2.47
N SER A 152 -11.49 8.78 2.84
CA SER A 152 -12.24 8.88 4.09
C SER A 152 -11.35 8.37 5.23
N LYS A 153 -10.39 9.20 5.66
CA LYS A 153 -9.48 9.03 6.83
C LYS A 153 -8.86 7.64 7.05
N ILE A 154 -7.55 7.55 6.78
CA ILE A 154 -6.70 6.43 7.20
C ILE A 154 -6.13 6.74 8.60
N LEU A 155 -6.55 5.99 9.62
CA LEU A 155 -5.79 5.79 10.86
C LEU A 155 -5.57 4.28 10.98
N LEU A 156 -4.39 3.83 10.61
CA LEU A 156 -3.97 2.44 10.74
C LEU A 156 -3.59 2.24 12.22
N TYR A 157 -4.48 1.62 12.99
CA TYR A 157 -4.13 1.13 14.33
C TYR A 157 -3.98 -0.38 14.25
N SER A 158 -2.75 -0.86 14.35
CA SER A 158 -2.48 -2.26 14.66
C SER A 158 -2.17 -2.35 16.15
N SER A 159 -3.18 -2.64 16.97
CA SER A 159 -2.98 -2.95 18.38
C SER A 159 -2.84 -4.47 18.54
N ILE A 160 -1.72 -4.91 19.10
CA ILE A 160 -1.53 -6.28 19.57
C ILE A 160 -2.49 -6.51 20.76
N ILE A 161 -3.27 -7.59 20.74
CA ILE A 161 -3.90 -8.17 21.95
C ILE A 161 -3.07 -9.37 22.35
#